data_AF-A0A1V9YG79-F1
#
_entry.id   AF-A0A1V9YG79-F1
#
_cell.length_a   1.000
_cell.length_b   1.000
_cell.length_c   1.000
_cell.angle_alpha   90.00
_cell.angle_beta   90.00
_cell.angle_gamma   90.00
#
_symmetry.space_group_name_H-M   'P 1'
#
loop_
_entity.id
_entity.type
_entity.pdbx_description
1 polymer ?
#
loop_
_entity_poly.entity_id
_entity_poly.type
_entity_poly.pdbx_seq_one_letter_code
_entity_poly.pdbx_strand_id
1 'polypeptide(L)'
;MTPIGPQTWFCVEYEWQLKLAALTTYKKLHGNLLIPKKFVVPTNDRQWPKDTWNITLGLLVTNLRSRQSNLTLERRNGFERLGFVWNTFDRLWQDQIEALNVYKSIYSDVNVPLSFVVHTDDPRWPKHLHNVPLGRLVRYLRYDTNDEERIDKLKSMGFMFPNGIIY
;
A
#
# COMPACT_ATOMS: atom_id res chain seq x y z
N MET A 1 -28.99 11.28 -20.95
CA MET A 1 -28.76 10.77 -19.58
C MET A 1 -29.72 9.61 -19.37
N THR A 2 -29.24 8.36 -19.46
CA THR A 2 -30.08 7.18 -19.19
C THR A 2 -30.18 6.95 -17.68
N PRO A 3 -31.38 6.73 -17.12
CA PRO A 3 -31.54 6.49 -15.69
C PRO A 3 -31.02 5.08 -15.35
N ILE A 4 -30.06 5.03 -14.43
CA ILE A 4 -29.48 3.80 -13.89
C ILE A 4 -30.51 3.14 -12.96
N GLY A 5 -31.15 2.07 -13.42
CA GLY A 5 -32.22 1.37 -12.69
C GLY A 5 -31.75 0.59 -11.44
N PRO A 6 -32.67 0.12 -10.60
CA PRO A 6 -32.35 -0.53 -9.32
C PRO A 6 -31.43 -1.76 -9.43
N GLN A 7 -31.49 -2.52 -10.53
CA GLN A 7 -30.65 -3.71 -10.77
C GLN A 7 -29.15 -3.41 -10.84
N THR A 8 -28.74 -2.24 -11.37
CA THR A 8 -27.31 -1.92 -11.49
C THR A 8 -26.67 -1.60 -10.14
N TRP A 9 -27.47 -1.09 -9.19
CA TRP A 9 -27.00 -0.80 -7.82
C TRP A 9 -26.76 -2.07 -7.01
N PHE A 10 -27.61 -3.10 -7.17
CA PHE A 10 -27.43 -4.39 -6.50
C PHE A 10 -26.16 -5.12 -6.92
N CYS A 11 -25.82 -5.12 -8.23
CA CYS A 11 -24.60 -5.78 -8.70
C CYS A 11 -23.33 -5.09 -8.20
N VAL A 12 -23.32 -3.75 -8.17
CA VAL A 12 -22.17 -2.95 -7.73
C VAL A 12 -21.89 -3.13 -6.24
N GLU A 13 -22.93 -3.22 -5.41
CA GLU A 13 -22.77 -3.49 -3.99
C GLU A 13 -22.35 -4.96 -3.74
N TYR A 14 -22.92 -5.90 -4.48
CA TYR A 14 -22.54 -7.31 -4.37
C TYR A 14 -21.06 -7.54 -4.73
N GLU A 15 -20.57 -6.95 -5.82
CA GLU A 15 -19.14 -6.98 -6.17
C GLU A 15 -18.25 -6.39 -5.08
N TRP A 16 -18.74 -5.37 -4.38
CA TRP A 16 -18.01 -4.75 -3.29
C TRP A 16 -17.89 -5.67 -2.08
N GLN A 17 -18.98 -6.32 -1.70
CA GLN A 17 -19.00 -7.30 -0.62
C GLN A 17 -18.09 -8.51 -0.95
N LEU A 18 -18.05 -8.96 -2.21
CA LEU A 18 -17.12 -10.01 -2.65
C LEU A 18 -15.65 -9.60 -2.46
N LYS A 19 -15.30 -8.35 -2.77
CA LYS A 19 -13.94 -7.82 -2.58
C LYS A 19 -13.56 -7.83 -1.10
N LEU A 20 -14.44 -7.35 -0.24
CA LEU A 20 -14.23 -7.37 1.22
C LEU A 20 -14.11 -8.80 1.75
N ALA A 21 -14.96 -9.73 1.28
CA ALA A 21 -14.94 -11.12 1.70
C ALA A 21 -13.62 -11.81 1.31
N ALA A 22 -13.18 -11.66 0.06
CA ALA A 22 -11.92 -12.23 -0.41
C ALA A 22 -10.71 -11.67 0.37
N LEU A 23 -10.68 -10.36 0.64
CA LEU A 23 -9.61 -9.73 1.41
C LEU A 23 -9.61 -10.16 2.88
N THR A 24 -10.81 -10.31 3.47
CA THR A 24 -10.97 -10.81 4.84
C THR A 24 -10.44 -12.24 4.97
N THR A 25 -10.80 -13.12 4.03
CA THR A 25 -10.26 -14.49 3.99
C THR A 25 -8.75 -14.49 3.81
N TYR A 26 -8.20 -13.71 2.87
CA TYR A 26 -6.74 -13.64 2.70
C TYR A 26 -6.03 -13.21 3.99
N LYS A 27 -6.54 -12.16 4.65
CA LYS A 27 -5.97 -11.69 5.93
C LYS A 27 -6.03 -12.76 7.00
N LYS A 28 -7.13 -13.52 7.09
CA LYS A 28 -7.27 -14.62 8.05
C LYS A 28 -6.24 -15.74 7.80
N LEU A 29 -5.96 -16.05 6.54
CA LEU A 29 -5.04 -17.14 6.16
C LEU A 29 -3.56 -16.74 6.26
N HIS A 30 -3.22 -15.50 5.91
CA HIS A 30 -1.84 -15.05 5.78
C HIS A 30 -1.40 -14.05 6.86
N GLY A 31 -2.32 -13.59 7.71
CA GLY A 31 -2.06 -12.59 8.77
C GLY A 31 -1.77 -11.16 8.25
N ASN A 32 -1.80 -10.94 6.94
CA ASN A 32 -1.51 -9.64 6.32
C ASN A 32 -2.30 -9.47 5.02
N LEU A 33 -2.24 -8.27 4.43
CA LEU A 33 -2.90 -7.91 3.16
C LEU A 33 -1.89 -7.57 2.06
N LEU A 34 -0.68 -8.14 2.16
CA LEU A 34 0.37 -8.04 1.16
C LEU A 34 0.15 -9.13 0.10
N ILE A 35 -0.85 -8.91 -0.74
CA ILE A 35 -1.28 -9.90 -1.74
C ILE A 35 -0.36 -9.82 -2.97
N PRO A 36 0.30 -10.92 -3.37
CA PRO A 36 1.11 -10.96 -4.59
C PRO A 36 0.26 -10.59 -5.81
N LYS A 37 0.82 -9.81 -6.74
CA LYS A 37 0.11 -9.32 -7.94
C LYS A 37 -0.56 -10.43 -8.77
N LYS A 38 0.07 -11.61 -8.82
CA LYS A 38 -0.42 -12.78 -9.58
C LYS A 38 -1.29 -13.74 -8.75
N PHE A 39 -1.59 -13.40 -7.49
CA PHE A 39 -2.39 -14.27 -6.64
C PHE A 39 -3.83 -14.38 -7.16
N VAL A 40 -4.30 -15.61 -7.27
CA VAL A 40 -5.66 -15.98 -7.67
C VAL A 40 -6.26 -16.82 -6.54
N VAL A 41 -7.51 -16.53 -6.19
CA VAL A 41 -8.22 -17.33 -5.18
C VAL A 41 -8.37 -18.77 -5.68
N PRO A 42 -7.88 -19.77 -4.93
CA PRO A 42 -7.95 -21.16 -5.35
C PRO A 42 -9.40 -21.63 -5.49
N THR A 43 -9.66 -22.41 -6.53
CA THR A 43 -10.93 -23.12 -6.69
C THR A 43 -10.94 -24.33 -5.76
N ASN A 44 -12.10 -24.67 -5.20
CA ASN A 44 -12.30 -25.80 -4.29
C ASN A 44 -11.66 -25.70 -2.89
N ASP A 45 -11.13 -24.54 -2.50
CA ASP A 45 -10.72 -24.32 -1.11
C ASP A 45 -11.91 -23.83 -0.28
N ARG A 46 -12.30 -24.62 0.72
CA ARG A 46 -13.43 -24.35 1.62
C ARG A 46 -13.21 -23.14 2.54
N GLN A 47 -11.96 -22.68 2.67
CA GLN A 47 -11.65 -21.48 3.45
C GLN A 47 -12.09 -20.20 2.73
N TRP A 48 -12.28 -20.28 1.41
CA TRP A 48 -12.73 -19.18 0.57
C TRP A 48 -14.21 -19.30 0.25
N PRO A 49 -14.99 -18.20 0.35
CA PRO A 49 -16.36 -18.17 -0.15
C PRO A 49 -16.37 -18.55 -1.64
N LYS A 50 -17.31 -19.41 -2.05
CA LYS A 50 -17.38 -19.93 -3.43
C LYS A 50 -17.42 -18.81 -4.47
N ASP A 51 -18.16 -17.75 -4.18
CA ASP A 51 -18.31 -16.59 -5.06
C ASP A 51 -17.02 -15.78 -5.22
N THR A 52 -16.00 -16.05 -4.40
CA THR A 52 -14.67 -15.43 -4.50
C THR A 52 -13.66 -16.27 -5.28
N TRP A 53 -14.00 -17.51 -5.63
CA TRP A 53 -13.08 -18.39 -6.35
C TRP A 53 -12.71 -17.84 -7.72
N ASN A 54 -11.47 -18.10 -8.14
CA ASN A 54 -10.90 -17.63 -9.40
C ASN A 54 -10.78 -16.09 -9.53
N ILE A 55 -11.12 -15.31 -8.49
CA ILE A 55 -10.83 -13.88 -8.47
C ILE A 55 -9.32 -13.68 -8.45
N THR A 56 -8.84 -12.86 -9.40
CA THR A 56 -7.44 -12.42 -9.48
C THR A 56 -7.17 -11.36 -8.42
N LEU A 57 -7.18 -11.76 -7.15
CA LEU A 57 -7.18 -10.86 -6.00
C LEU A 57 -5.96 -9.92 -5.99
N GLY A 58 -4.79 -10.38 -6.47
CA GLY A 58 -3.61 -9.52 -6.62
C GLY A 58 -3.79 -8.37 -7.61
N LEU A 59 -4.41 -8.64 -8.76
CA LEU A 59 -4.73 -7.61 -9.76
C LEU A 59 -5.83 -6.68 -9.25
N LEU A 60 -6.83 -7.25 -8.57
CA LEU A 60 -7.92 -6.50 -7.94
C LEU A 60 -7.38 -5.47 -6.96
N VAL A 61 -6.50 -5.88 -6.06
CA VAL A 61 -5.85 -4.98 -5.09
C VAL A 61 -4.98 -3.94 -5.77
N THR A 62 -4.26 -4.32 -6.84
CA THR A 62 -3.46 -3.37 -7.63
C THR A 62 -4.35 -2.28 -8.24
N ASN A 63 -5.49 -2.67 -8.83
CA ASN A 63 -6.46 -1.74 -9.41
C ASN A 63 -7.16 -0.88 -8.35
N LEU A 64 -7.42 -1.45 -7.17
CA LEU A 64 -8.02 -0.75 -6.05
C LEU A 64 -7.10 0.36 -5.54
N ARG A 65 -5.80 0.07 -5.40
CA ARG A 65 -4.77 1.05 -5.02
C ARG A 65 -4.59 2.14 -6.07
N SER A 66 -4.59 1.80 -7.36
CA SER A 66 -4.42 2.79 -8.43
C SER A 66 -5.64 3.70 -8.63
N ARG A 67 -6.82 3.29 -8.15
CA ARG A 67 -8.08 4.02 -8.30
C ARG A 67 -8.65 4.51 -6.96
N GLN A 68 -7.82 4.67 -5.94
CA GLN A 68 -8.25 5.06 -4.59
C GLN A 68 -8.97 6.42 -4.56
N SER A 69 -8.63 7.34 -5.46
CA SER A 69 -9.30 8.65 -5.62
C SER A 69 -10.76 8.53 -6.04
N ASN A 70 -11.14 7.41 -6.67
CA ASN A 70 -12.49 7.20 -7.21
C ASN A 70 -13.40 6.44 -6.24
N LEU A 71 -12.92 6.15 -5.02
CA LEU A 71 -13.69 5.44 -4.01
C LEU A 71 -14.50 6.42 -3.16
N THR A 72 -15.74 6.06 -2.86
CA THR A 72 -16.56 6.77 -1.88
C THR A 72 -15.96 6.61 -0.48
N LEU A 73 -16.26 7.57 0.41
CA LEU A 73 -15.78 7.54 1.79
C LEU A 73 -16.22 6.26 2.53
N GLU A 74 -17.46 5.83 2.34
CA GLU A 74 -17.98 4.59 2.95
C GLU A 74 -17.17 3.35 2.54
N ARG A 75 -16.81 3.26 1.25
CA ARG A 75 -15.98 2.19 0.70
C ARG A 75 -14.57 2.24 1.27
N ARG A 76 -13.99 3.43 1.37
CA ARG A 76 -12.69 3.61 2.01
C ARG A 76 -12.71 3.15 3.47
N ASN A 77 -13.72 3.56 4.23
CA ASN A 77 -13.90 3.19 5.62
C ASN A 77 -14.08 1.67 5.80
N GLY A 78 -14.77 1.00 4.87
CA GLY A 78 -14.90 -0.46 4.87
C GLY A 78 -13.55 -1.18 4.82
N PHE A 79 -12.64 -0.69 3.99
CA PHE A 79 -11.28 -1.22 3.89
C PHE A 79 -10.39 -0.81 5.07
N GLU A 80 -10.53 0.40 5.57
CA GLU A 80 -9.81 0.83 6.78
C GLU A 80 -10.18 -0.01 8.01
N ARG A 81 -11.47 -0.35 8.19
CA ARG A 81 -11.91 -1.28 9.24
C ARG A 81 -11.31 -2.68 9.10
N LEU A 82 -11.05 -3.12 7.88
CA LEU A 82 -10.32 -4.37 7.62
C LEU A 82 -8.80 -4.25 7.88
N GLY A 83 -8.29 -3.04 8.18
CA GLY A 83 -6.86 -2.76 8.24
C GLY A 83 -6.19 -2.89 6.88
N PHE A 84 -6.92 -2.57 5.80
CA PHE A 84 -6.40 -2.61 4.45
C PHE A 84 -5.32 -1.56 4.27
N VAL A 85 -4.18 -2.02 3.79
CA VAL A 85 -3.00 -1.20 3.61
C VAL A 85 -3.04 -0.63 2.20
N TRP A 86 -3.51 0.61 2.10
CA TRP A 86 -3.58 1.39 0.87
C TRP A 86 -2.20 1.58 0.27
N ASN A 87 -1.26 1.98 1.11
CA ASN A 87 0.13 2.01 0.74
C ASN A 87 0.97 1.02 1.54
N THR A 88 1.59 0.07 0.84
CA THR A 88 2.46 -0.93 1.47
C THR A 88 3.64 -0.30 2.22
N PHE A 89 4.05 0.90 1.83
CA PHE A 89 5.05 1.68 2.56
C PHE A 89 4.56 2.08 3.96
N ASP A 90 3.26 2.27 4.20
CA ASP A 90 2.79 2.64 5.55
C ASP A 90 3.07 1.57 6.61
N ARG A 91 3.13 0.29 6.21
CA ARG A 91 3.51 -0.82 7.11
C ARG A 91 4.99 -0.84 7.43
N LEU A 92 5.82 -0.25 6.56
CA LEU A 92 7.27 -0.31 6.65
C LEU A 92 7.85 1.00 7.19
N TRP A 93 7.04 1.81 7.89
CA TRP A 93 7.47 3.11 8.38
C TRP A 93 8.75 3.04 9.24
N GLN A 94 8.86 2.03 10.10
CA GLN A 94 10.08 1.85 10.91
C GLN A 94 11.29 1.54 10.03
N ASP A 95 11.17 0.58 9.11
CA ASP A 95 12.20 0.23 8.15
C ASP A 95 12.59 1.42 7.25
N GLN A 96 11.64 2.30 6.93
CA GLN A 96 11.87 3.53 6.16
C GLN A 96 12.72 4.53 6.91
N ILE A 97 12.35 4.80 8.15
CA ILE A 97 13.10 5.71 9.01
C ILE A 97 14.50 5.16 9.26
N GLU A 98 14.64 3.86 9.50
CA GLU A 98 15.93 3.21 9.63
C GLU A 98 16.75 3.35 8.34
N ALA A 99 16.17 3.04 7.18
CA ALA A 99 16.84 3.17 5.89
C ALA A 99 17.28 4.61 5.58
N LEU A 100 16.46 5.60 5.93
CA LEU A 100 16.79 7.02 5.80
C LEU A 100 17.91 7.45 6.75
N ASN A 101 17.92 6.95 7.99
CA ASN A 101 19.00 7.21 8.95
C ASN A 101 20.33 6.60 8.49
N VAL A 102 20.30 5.36 7.99
CA VAL A 102 21.48 4.71 7.42
C VAL A 102 21.99 5.50 6.21
N TYR A 103 21.10 5.87 5.29
CA TYR A 103 21.47 6.69 4.13
C TYR A 103 22.13 8.01 4.56
N LYS A 104 21.49 8.73 5.49
CA LYS A 104 22.01 10.00 6.02
C LYS A 104 23.37 9.84 6.68
N SER A 105 23.62 8.73 7.38
CA SER A 105 24.92 8.47 7.99
C SER A 105 26.03 8.20 6.97
N ILE A 106 25.70 7.60 5.82
CA ILE A 106 26.66 7.22 4.77
C ILE A 106 26.96 8.40 3.83
N TYR A 107 25.91 9.12 3.42
CA TYR A 107 25.98 10.13 2.36
C TYR A 107 25.87 11.57 2.89
N SER A 108 25.63 11.76 4.18
CA SER A 108 25.46 13.07 4.84
C SER A 108 24.32 13.93 4.29
N ASP A 109 23.43 13.36 3.46
CA ASP A 109 22.20 14.00 2.99
C ASP A 109 21.01 13.02 3.00
N VAL A 110 19.83 13.51 2.67
CA VAL A 110 18.60 12.71 2.52
C VAL A 110 17.99 12.83 1.12
N ASN A 111 18.78 13.29 0.14
CA ASN A 111 18.41 13.41 -1.26
C ASN A 111 18.69 12.11 -2.01
N VAL A 112 17.87 11.10 -1.70
CA VAL A 112 18.01 9.77 -2.29
C VAL A 112 17.60 9.80 -3.77
N PRO A 113 18.46 9.41 -4.72
CA PRO A 113 18.10 9.30 -6.13
C PRO A 113 16.96 8.29 -6.36
N LEU A 114 16.06 8.56 -7.29
CA LEU A 114 14.89 7.69 -7.56
C LEU A 114 15.28 6.25 -7.92
N SER A 115 16.43 6.06 -8.57
CA SER A 115 16.98 4.76 -8.96
C SER A 115 17.75 4.05 -7.84
N PHE A 116 17.94 4.68 -6.68
CA PHE A 116 18.71 4.10 -5.59
C PHE A 116 17.97 2.88 -5.02
N VAL A 117 18.69 1.76 -5.00
CA VAL A 117 18.28 0.50 -4.38
C VAL A 117 19.41 0.08 -3.45
N VAL A 118 19.06 -0.37 -2.25
CA VAL A 118 20.05 -0.92 -1.31
C VAL A 118 20.58 -2.23 -1.88
N HIS A 119 21.87 -2.27 -2.20
CA HIS A 119 22.52 -3.48 -2.70
C HIS A 119 22.67 -4.52 -1.59
N THR A 120 22.48 -5.80 -1.93
CA THR A 120 22.62 -6.94 -0.99
C THR A 120 24.04 -7.11 -0.45
N ASP A 121 25.02 -6.62 -1.20
CA ASP A 121 26.43 -6.84 -0.91
C ASP A 121 27.04 -5.69 -0.10
N ASP A 122 26.24 -4.66 0.22
CA ASP A 122 26.72 -3.51 1.01
C ASP A 122 26.61 -3.80 2.52
N PRO A 123 27.74 -4.02 3.22
CA PRO A 123 27.74 -4.38 4.63
C PRO A 123 27.33 -3.21 5.53
N ARG A 124 27.25 -1.97 5.00
CA ARG A 124 26.81 -0.78 5.74
C ARG A 124 25.30 -0.77 5.96
N TRP A 125 24.56 -1.64 5.27
CA TRP A 125 23.11 -1.73 5.37
C TRP A 125 22.67 -2.97 6.15
N PRO A 126 21.69 -2.82 7.06
CA PRO A 126 21.00 -3.95 7.68
C PRO A 126 20.42 -4.90 6.63
N LYS A 127 20.52 -6.21 6.90
CA LYS A 127 20.10 -7.27 5.95
C LYS A 127 18.63 -7.17 5.55
N HIS A 128 17.74 -6.73 6.45
CA HIS A 128 16.31 -6.57 6.14
C HIS A 128 16.02 -5.36 5.23
N LEU A 129 16.98 -4.43 5.10
CA LEU A 129 16.90 -3.29 4.20
C LEU A 129 17.52 -3.57 2.83
N HIS A 130 18.11 -4.74 2.63
CA HIS A 130 18.65 -5.15 1.33
C HIS A 130 17.53 -5.27 0.28
N ASN A 131 17.82 -4.87 -0.96
CA ASN A 131 16.88 -4.75 -2.08
C ASN A 131 15.73 -3.74 -1.87
N VAL A 132 15.77 -2.93 -0.80
CA VAL A 132 14.77 -1.86 -0.64
C VAL A 132 15.02 -0.78 -1.69
N PRO A 133 14.03 -0.45 -2.54
CA PRO A 133 14.15 0.63 -3.51
C PRO A 133 13.96 1.99 -2.81
N LEU A 134 14.97 2.41 -2.06
CA LEU A 134 14.92 3.60 -1.20
C LEU A 134 14.55 4.86 -2.00
N GLY A 135 14.99 4.97 -3.26
CA GLY A 135 14.61 6.07 -4.13
C GLY A 135 13.10 6.18 -4.40
N ARG A 136 12.42 5.04 -4.61
CA ARG A 136 10.96 5.00 -4.77
C ARG A 136 10.24 5.29 -3.45
N LEU A 137 10.79 4.80 -2.36
CA LEU A 137 10.30 5.03 -1.01
C LEU A 137 10.37 6.53 -0.66
N VAL A 138 11.50 7.19 -0.89
CA VAL A 138 11.67 8.64 -0.69
C VAL A 138 10.69 9.44 -1.56
N ARG A 139 10.49 9.03 -2.82
CA ARG A 139 9.47 9.66 -3.68
C ARG A 139 8.07 9.50 -3.08
N TYR A 140 7.69 8.30 -2.62
CA TYR A 140 6.41 8.09 -1.94
C TYR A 140 6.26 9.03 -0.74
N LEU A 141 7.26 9.07 0.15
CA LEU A 141 7.24 9.95 1.32
C LEU A 141 7.13 11.44 0.97
N ARG A 142 7.59 11.87 -0.22
CA ARG A 142 7.49 13.28 -0.64
C ARG A 142 6.09 13.69 -1.10
N TYR A 143 5.28 12.75 -1.60
CA TYR A 143 4.05 13.08 -2.34
C TYR A 143 2.78 12.44 -1.78
N ASP A 144 2.89 11.33 -1.07
CA ASP A 144 1.73 10.51 -0.69
C ASP A 144 1.59 10.33 0.83
N THR A 145 2.51 10.87 1.64
CA THR A 145 2.36 10.86 3.11
C THR A 145 1.46 12.02 3.55
N ASN A 146 0.33 11.69 4.19
CA ASN A 146 -0.61 12.68 4.73
C ASN A 146 -0.68 12.65 6.27
N ASP A 147 0.25 11.92 6.90
CA ASP A 147 0.35 11.79 8.34
C ASP A 147 1.26 12.89 8.89
N GLU A 148 0.69 13.82 9.65
CA GLU A 148 1.39 14.98 10.20
C GLU A 148 2.56 14.59 11.10
N GLU A 149 2.42 13.56 11.94
CA GLU A 149 3.49 13.09 12.81
C GLU A 149 4.67 12.54 11.99
N ARG A 150 4.37 11.82 10.90
CA ARG A 150 5.40 11.33 9.97
C ARG A 150 6.07 12.47 9.23
N ILE A 151 5.32 13.47 8.80
CA ILE A 151 5.84 14.66 8.14
C ILE A 151 6.79 15.41 9.07
N ASP A 152 6.39 15.65 10.32
CA ASP A 152 7.22 16.34 11.30
C ASP A 152 8.48 15.52 11.66
N LYS A 153 8.35 14.20 11.76
CA LYS A 153 9.52 13.32 11.91
C LYS A 153 10.48 13.45 10.74
N LEU A 154 9.99 13.47 9.49
CA LEU A 154 10.82 13.62 8.29
C LEU A 154 11.49 14.99 8.25
N LYS A 155 10.75 16.07 8.54
CA LYS A 155 11.32 17.43 8.65
C LYS A 155 12.44 17.49 9.69
N SER A 156 12.24 16.88 10.87
CA SER A 156 13.26 16.82 11.92
C SER A 156 14.55 16.11 11.47
N MET A 157 14.46 15.21 10.49
CA MET A 157 15.61 14.52 9.90
C MET A 157 16.31 15.34 8.80
N GLY A 158 15.80 16.52 8.45
CA GLY A 158 16.28 17.36 7.36
C GLY A 158 15.69 16.99 6.00
N PHE A 159 14.59 16.21 5.97
CA PHE A 159 13.91 15.83 4.74
C PHE A 159 13.14 17.02 4.17
N MET A 160 13.57 17.48 3.00
CA MET A 160 12.89 18.57 2.30
C MET A 160 11.73 18.04 1.48
N PHE A 161 10.54 18.58 1.67
CA PHE A 161 9.39 18.32 0.80
C PHE A 161 9.40 19.33 -0.35
N PRO A 162 9.03 18.94 -1.59
CA PRO A 162 8.84 19.91 -2.67
C PRO A 162 7.79 20.94 -2.25
N ASN A 163 8.07 22.23 -2.47
CA ASN A 163 7.25 23.36 -2.02
C ASN A 163 5.75 23.15 -2.32
N GLY A 164 4.91 23.22 -1.29
CA GLY A 164 3.46 23.33 -1.42
C GLY A 164 2.61 22.14 -0.95
N ILE A 165 2.88 21.57 0.23
CA ILE A 165 1.84 20.79 0.92
C ILE A 165 0.89 21.81 1.56
N ILE A 166 -0.19 22.13 0.86
CA ILE A 166 -1.31 22.93 1.38
C ILE A 166 -2.13 21.98 2.25
N TYR A 167 -2.36 22.39 3.50
CA TYR A 167 -3.21 21.73 4.50
C TYR A 167 -4.65 21.53 4.02
#